data_AF-A0A2D8EVM8-F1
#
_entry.id   AF-A0A2D8EVM8-F1
#
_cell.length_a   1.000
_cell.length_b   1.000
_cell.length_c   1.000
_cell.angle_alpha   90.00
_cell.angle_beta   90.00
_cell.angle_gamma   90.00
#
_symmetry.space_group_name_H-M   'P 1'
#
loop_
_entity.id
_entity.type
_entity.pdbx_description
1 polymer ?
#
loop_
_entity_poly.entity_id
_entity_poly.type
_entity_poly.pdbx_seq_one_letter_code
_entity_poly.pdbx_strand_id
1 'polypeptide(L)'
;MASTFTGLGVELQATGENAGTWGTKTNTNLQIIEQISGGFTQQAVSDSGDTTLSVSDGSTGATLAHRMIEFTGSLSAGRNVTIPIDVQTFYFLKNSTSGSQDVTFKYVSGSGSSVAVAPSSVKIVFASANDGTNPDIIDIGMGDVTLTGTQTLTNKTLTSPKIGTSINDTNGNELAKLTATSSAVNEFTIANAATGNDPTLSATGGDTNIDIAIVPKGSGETVFGTGSAAAAITTSGTQDLVLDTNSGTNSGNITITDGANGNITISPNGTGVAQAVDGGDNTAAIKIAGKETIWIPALAMYPNTTNGAEAAQVELSNGPEIKVLDFDKDSDENAQFAVAFPKSWNEGTITFQAFFTATSTDTGTVSWDLAAVALADNGDLNTAFGTAVAPTAKAHSGTSNDLDVTAESGAVTIAGSPSTDEYVFFQITRDVSDDTLNADARLLGIKLFFTTDAANDA
;
A
#
# COMPACT_ATOMS: atom_id res chain seq x y z
N MET A 1 -23.68 31.92 -83.33
CA MET A 1 -24.34 31.49 -82.08
C MET A 1 -23.83 32.44 -81.00
N ALA A 2 -24.67 32.88 -80.05
CA ALA A 2 -24.15 33.67 -78.94
C ALA A 2 -23.36 32.75 -78.00
N SER A 3 -22.20 33.18 -77.55
CA SER A 3 -21.38 32.42 -76.61
C SER A 3 -22.10 32.27 -75.28
N THR A 4 -21.87 31.13 -74.64
CA THR A 4 -22.39 30.82 -73.31
C THR A 4 -21.23 30.72 -72.34
N PHE A 5 -21.44 31.09 -71.08
CA PHE A 5 -20.37 31.22 -70.09
C PHE A 5 -20.74 30.55 -68.77
N THR A 6 -19.74 30.15 -68.00
CA THR A 6 -19.93 29.77 -66.61
C THR A 6 -20.07 31.01 -65.72
N GLY A 7 -20.61 30.87 -64.51
CA GLY A 7 -20.72 31.98 -63.53
C GLY A 7 -19.38 32.55 -63.04
N LEU A 8 -18.26 31.98 -63.48
CA LEU A 8 -16.91 32.48 -63.22
C LEU A 8 -16.22 32.99 -64.50
N GLY A 9 -16.97 33.13 -65.60
CA GLY A 9 -16.54 33.76 -66.84
C GLY A 9 -15.83 32.84 -67.84
N VAL A 10 -15.85 31.52 -67.68
CA VAL A 10 -15.27 30.57 -68.67
C VAL A 10 -16.21 30.45 -69.87
N GLU A 11 -15.70 30.65 -71.08
CA GLU A 11 -16.47 30.51 -72.32
C GLU A 11 -16.68 29.04 -72.70
N LEU A 12 -17.94 28.64 -72.91
CA LEU A 12 -18.33 27.30 -73.35
C LEU A 12 -18.34 27.24 -74.88
N GLN A 13 -17.78 26.16 -75.46
CA GLN A 13 -17.76 25.98 -76.92
C GLN A 13 -18.94 25.12 -77.38
N ALA A 14 -19.84 25.68 -78.20
CA ALA A 14 -20.86 24.91 -78.91
C ALA A 14 -20.36 24.39 -80.26
N THR A 15 -21.01 23.35 -80.80
CA THR A 15 -20.66 22.78 -82.11
C THR A 15 -20.73 23.84 -83.21
N GLY A 16 -19.60 24.09 -83.87
CA GLY A 16 -19.47 25.08 -84.94
C GLY A 16 -19.22 26.52 -84.46
N GLU A 17 -19.18 26.77 -83.15
CA GLU A 17 -18.84 28.08 -82.58
C GLU A 17 -17.34 28.37 -82.70
N ASN A 18 -16.98 29.65 -82.91
CA ASN A 18 -15.60 30.15 -82.96
C ASN A 18 -14.66 29.45 -83.98
N ALA A 19 -15.20 28.85 -85.05
CA ALA A 19 -14.40 28.17 -86.07
C ALA A 19 -13.28 29.09 -86.62
N GLY A 20 -12.02 28.67 -86.48
CA GLY A 20 -10.83 29.44 -86.87
C GLY A 20 -10.19 30.29 -85.76
N THR A 21 -10.85 30.49 -84.63
CA THR A 21 -10.33 31.25 -83.46
C THR A 21 -10.16 30.40 -82.20
N TRP A 22 -10.37 29.08 -82.31
CA TRP A 22 -10.27 28.10 -81.21
C TRP A 22 -8.99 28.26 -80.38
N GLY A 23 -7.82 28.38 -81.00
CA GLY A 23 -6.55 28.45 -80.26
C GLY A 23 -6.50 29.63 -79.27
N THR A 24 -6.90 30.83 -79.70
CA THR A 24 -6.92 32.01 -78.83
C THR A 24 -7.96 31.88 -77.72
N LYS A 25 -9.18 31.46 -78.06
CA LYS A 25 -10.27 31.30 -77.10
C LYS A 25 -10.00 30.21 -76.07
N THR A 26 -9.46 29.07 -76.51
CA THR A 26 -9.01 28.01 -75.63
C THR A 26 -7.91 28.52 -74.70
N ASN A 27 -6.89 29.23 -75.20
CA ASN A 27 -5.83 29.78 -74.34
C ASN A 27 -6.36 30.76 -73.29
N THR A 28 -7.30 31.64 -73.67
CA THR A 28 -7.97 32.55 -72.73
C THR A 28 -8.73 31.78 -71.65
N ASN A 29 -9.51 30.77 -72.04
CA ASN A 29 -10.18 29.91 -71.06
C ASN A 29 -9.19 29.17 -70.16
N LEU A 30 -8.06 28.71 -70.70
CA LEU A 30 -7.01 28.06 -69.88
C LEU A 30 -6.44 29.02 -68.83
N GLN A 31 -6.27 30.29 -69.16
CA GLN A 31 -5.84 31.33 -68.20
C GLN A 31 -6.92 31.67 -67.17
N ILE A 32 -8.19 31.75 -67.58
CA ILE A 32 -9.31 31.94 -66.64
C ILE A 32 -9.41 30.75 -65.68
N ILE A 33 -9.22 29.55 -66.22
CA ILE A 33 -9.19 28.31 -65.42
C ILE A 33 -8.03 28.37 -64.41
N GLU A 34 -6.85 28.83 -64.80
CA GLU A 34 -5.73 29.05 -63.87
C GLU A 34 -6.12 29.96 -62.71
N GLN A 35 -6.76 31.10 -63.00
CA GLN A 35 -7.25 32.06 -61.99
C GLN A 35 -8.25 31.42 -61.01
N ILE A 36 -9.25 30.74 -61.56
CA ILE A 36 -10.30 30.02 -60.83
C ILE A 36 -9.75 28.89 -59.96
N SER A 37 -8.65 28.28 -60.38
CA SER A 37 -8.09 27.12 -59.69
C SER A 37 -7.23 27.49 -58.47
N GLY A 38 -6.45 28.58 -58.56
CA GLY A 38 -5.52 28.94 -57.50
C GLY A 38 -4.83 30.29 -57.68
N GLY A 39 -5.32 31.15 -58.59
CA GLY A 39 -4.69 32.43 -58.86
C GLY A 39 -4.64 33.31 -57.61
N PHE A 40 -3.46 33.86 -57.31
CA PHE A 40 -3.28 34.96 -56.37
C PHE A 40 -3.52 36.29 -57.07
N THR A 41 -4.23 37.18 -56.40
CA THR A 41 -4.36 38.57 -56.82
C THR A 41 -4.47 39.50 -55.62
N GLN A 42 -4.16 40.76 -55.86
CA GLN A 42 -4.38 41.83 -54.89
C GLN A 42 -5.57 42.69 -55.34
N GLN A 43 -6.43 43.01 -54.39
CA GLN A 43 -7.54 43.91 -54.59
C GLN A 43 -7.36 45.14 -53.71
N ALA A 44 -7.09 46.29 -54.32
CA ALA A 44 -7.14 47.55 -53.60
C ALA A 44 -8.59 47.84 -53.17
N VAL A 45 -8.79 48.06 -51.88
CA VAL A 45 -10.06 48.47 -51.28
C VAL A 45 -9.99 49.98 -51.03
N SER A 46 -10.97 50.71 -51.57
CA SER A 46 -11.00 52.17 -51.48
C SER A 46 -11.44 52.64 -50.10
N ASP A 47 -10.81 53.69 -49.58
CA ASP A 47 -11.30 54.35 -48.37
C ASP A 47 -12.60 55.15 -48.61
N SER A 48 -12.96 55.42 -49.86
CA SER A 48 -14.13 56.26 -50.20
C SER A 48 -15.43 55.48 -50.44
N GLY A 49 -15.42 54.14 -50.38
CA GLY A 49 -16.62 53.33 -50.60
C GLY A 49 -16.35 51.84 -50.77
N ASP A 50 -17.43 51.07 -50.84
CA ASP A 50 -17.38 49.62 -51.01
C ASP A 50 -16.82 49.21 -52.38
N THR A 51 -16.18 48.04 -52.43
CA THR A 51 -15.57 47.50 -53.65
C THR A 51 -16.39 46.32 -54.16
N THR A 52 -16.95 46.43 -55.36
CA THR A 52 -17.67 45.31 -55.99
C THR A 52 -16.74 44.56 -56.93
N LEU A 53 -16.55 43.27 -56.66
CA LEU A 53 -15.86 42.36 -57.56
C LEU A 53 -16.84 41.89 -58.64
N SER A 54 -16.38 41.82 -59.88
CA SER A 54 -17.16 41.31 -61.00
C SER A 54 -16.23 40.57 -61.95
N VAL A 55 -16.81 39.77 -62.83
CA VAL A 55 -16.10 39.12 -63.93
C VAL A 55 -16.81 39.48 -65.22
N SER A 56 -16.03 39.80 -66.26
CA SER A 56 -16.56 39.88 -67.62
C SER A 56 -16.36 38.52 -68.27
N ASP A 57 -17.41 38.06 -68.94
CA ASP A 57 -17.43 36.79 -69.64
C ASP A 57 -16.29 36.68 -70.66
N GLY A 58 -15.58 35.55 -70.64
CA GLY A 58 -14.47 35.24 -71.55
C GLY A 58 -13.24 36.13 -71.37
N SER A 59 -13.09 36.81 -70.24
CA SER A 59 -11.96 37.72 -69.96
C SER A 59 -11.10 37.24 -68.79
N THR A 60 -9.78 37.39 -68.93
CA THR A 60 -8.82 37.09 -67.85
C THR A 60 -8.64 38.29 -66.91
N GLY A 61 -8.27 38.02 -65.66
CA GLY A 61 -7.71 39.03 -64.74
C GLY A 61 -8.73 39.61 -63.75
N ALA A 62 -9.98 39.15 -63.80
CA ALA A 62 -11.00 39.54 -62.85
C ALA A 62 -10.65 39.05 -61.43
N THR A 63 -10.58 39.95 -60.46
CA THR A 63 -10.33 39.60 -59.05
C THR A 63 -11.32 38.56 -58.53
N LEU A 64 -12.61 38.68 -58.89
CA LEU A 64 -13.67 37.74 -58.52
C LEU A 64 -13.33 36.28 -58.90
N ALA A 65 -12.63 36.09 -60.01
CA ALA A 65 -12.29 34.76 -60.50
C ALA A 65 -11.14 34.10 -59.71
N HIS A 66 -10.40 34.85 -58.88
CA HIS A 66 -9.24 34.31 -58.15
C HIS A 66 -9.66 33.63 -56.84
N ARG A 67 -8.93 32.57 -56.43
CA ARG A 67 -9.18 31.89 -55.15
C ARG A 67 -8.40 32.47 -54.00
N MET A 68 -7.31 33.18 -54.27
CA MET A 68 -6.51 33.84 -53.24
C MET A 68 -6.56 35.34 -53.47
N ILE A 69 -7.26 36.06 -52.60
CA ILE A 69 -7.43 37.51 -52.72
C ILE A 69 -6.82 38.17 -51.49
N GLU A 70 -5.83 39.02 -51.72
CA GLU A 70 -5.27 39.90 -50.69
C GLU A 70 -5.84 41.31 -50.86
N PHE A 71 -6.61 41.75 -49.88
CA PHE A 71 -7.13 43.11 -49.81
C PHE A 71 -6.03 44.07 -49.38
N THR A 72 -5.82 45.13 -50.14
CA THR A 72 -4.78 46.14 -49.91
C THR A 72 -5.39 47.55 -49.88
N GLY A 73 -4.63 48.54 -49.42
CA GLY A 73 -5.10 49.93 -49.30
C GLY A 73 -4.94 50.49 -47.88
N SER A 74 -5.40 51.72 -47.69
CA SER A 74 -5.43 52.39 -46.38
C SER A 74 -6.86 52.78 -46.09
N LEU A 75 -7.41 52.29 -44.97
CA LEU A 75 -8.80 52.47 -44.61
C LEU A 75 -8.94 53.25 -43.30
N SER A 76 -9.88 54.18 -43.24
CA SER A 76 -10.27 54.92 -42.04
C SER A 76 -11.58 54.43 -41.43
N ALA A 77 -12.34 53.59 -42.16
CA ALA A 77 -13.53 52.90 -41.70
C ALA A 77 -13.64 51.49 -42.32
N GLY A 78 -14.47 50.62 -41.75
CA GLY A 78 -14.73 49.29 -42.33
C GLY A 78 -15.31 49.40 -43.76
N ARG A 79 -14.93 48.46 -44.63
CA ARG A 79 -15.36 48.45 -46.04
C ARG A 79 -15.88 47.10 -46.45
N ASN A 80 -16.90 47.10 -47.31
CA ASN A 80 -17.37 45.86 -47.90
C ASN A 80 -16.62 45.59 -49.20
N VAL A 81 -16.22 44.33 -49.38
CA VAL A 81 -15.90 43.78 -50.69
C VAL A 81 -17.03 42.84 -51.06
N THR A 82 -17.69 43.12 -52.19
CA THR A 82 -18.91 42.41 -52.56
C THR A 82 -18.75 41.56 -53.81
N ILE A 83 -19.47 40.45 -53.87
CA ILE A 83 -19.56 39.58 -55.05
C ILE A 83 -21.01 39.47 -55.55
N PRO A 84 -21.25 39.18 -56.84
CA PRO A 84 -22.58 38.94 -57.39
C PRO A 84 -23.29 37.75 -56.70
N ILE A 85 -24.62 37.84 -56.60
CA ILE A 85 -25.46 36.89 -55.85
C ILE A 85 -25.42 35.45 -56.40
N ASP A 86 -25.10 35.29 -57.67
CA ASP A 86 -25.03 34.03 -58.39
C ASP A 86 -23.66 33.34 -58.31
N VAL A 87 -22.67 33.98 -57.70
CA VAL A 87 -21.34 33.41 -57.52
C VAL A 87 -21.34 32.34 -56.45
N GLN A 88 -20.90 31.13 -56.81
CA GLN A 88 -20.85 29.98 -55.90
C GLN A 88 -19.44 29.39 -55.92
N THR A 89 -18.67 29.62 -54.86
CA THR A 89 -17.26 29.18 -54.81
C THR A 89 -16.63 29.29 -53.42
N PHE A 90 -15.31 29.11 -53.31
CA PHE A 90 -14.55 29.34 -52.09
C PHE A 90 -13.43 30.36 -52.32
N TYR A 91 -12.98 31.02 -51.25
CA TYR A 91 -11.87 31.96 -51.29
C TYR A 91 -10.96 31.82 -50.07
N PHE A 92 -9.66 32.04 -50.29
CA PHE A 92 -8.68 32.41 -49.30
C PHE A 92 -8.55 33.93 -49.32
N LEU A 93 -8.98 34.57 -48.24
CA LEU A 93 -9.01 36.02 -48.12
C LEU A 93 -7.94 36.46 -47.13
N LYS A 94 -7.14 37.45 -47.51
CA LYS A 94 -6.20 38.09 -46.60
C LYS A 94 -6.49 39.57 -46.54
N ASN A 95 -6.64 40.14 -45.34
CA ASN A 95 -6.73 41.59 -45.20
C ASN A 95 -5.35 42.16 -44.87
N SER A 96 -4.71 42.76 -45.87
CA SER A 96 -3.44 43.50 -45.76
C SER A 96 -3.64 45.02 -45.86
N THR A 97 -4.87 45.50 -45.63
CA THR A 97 -5.13 46.94 -45.55
C THR A 97 -4.49 47.53 -44.29
N SER A 98 -4.11 48.81 -44.38
CA SER A 98 -3.64 49.61 -43.24
C SER A 98 -4.78 50.41 -42.61
N GLY A 99 -4.60 50.86 -41.36
CA GLY A 99 -5.61 51.63 -40.63
C GLY A 99 -6.51 50.80 -39.70
N SER A 100 -6.20 49.51 -39.53
CA SER A 100 -6.82 48.61 -38.54
C SER A 100 -8.34 48.43 -38.71
N GLN A 101 -8.82 48.41 -39.94
CA GLN A 101 -10.22 48.20 -40.27
C GLN A 101 -10.51 46.82 -40.85
N ASP A 102 -11.66 46.25 -40.50
CA ASP A 102 -12.16 45.03 -41.10
C ASP A 102 -12.58 45.26 -42.55
N VAL A 103 -12.28 44.28 -43.40
CA VAL A 103 -12.86 44.17 -44.75
C VAL A 103 -13.94 43.09 -44.71
N THR A 104 -15.20 43.47 -44.89
CA THR A 104 -16.33 42.55 -44.87
C THR A 104 -16.58 41.99 -46.26
N PHE A 105 -16.37 40.70 -46.43
CA PHE A 105 -16.67 39.99 -47.66
C PHE A 105 -18.13 39.51 -47.64
N LYS A 106 -18.92 39.90 -48.65
CA LYS A 106 -20.37 39.63 -48.71
C LYS A 106 -20.91 39.57 -50.13
N TYR A 107 -22.15 39.16 -50.29
CA TYR A 107 -22.86 39.38 -51.56
C TYR A 107 -23.29 40.85 -51.71
N VAL A 108 -23.31 41.33 -52.96
CA VAL A 108 -23.66 42.72 -53.33
C VAL A 108 -25.10 43.09 -52.95
N SER A 109 -25.99 42.10 -52.92
CA SER A 109 -27.38 42.21 -52.51
C SER A 109 -27.81 41.00 -51.70
N GLY A 110 -28.95 41.11 -51.01
CA GLY A 110 -29.44 40.08 -50.08
C GLY A 110 -29.06 40.34 -48.63
N SER A 111 -29.73 39.64 -47.72
CA SER A 111 -29.53 39.73 -46.27
C SER A 111 -28.81 38.51 -45.68
N GLY A 112 -28.16 37.72 -46.52
CA GLY A 112 -27.36 36.57 -46.08
C GLY A 112 -26.12 37.00 -45.29
N SER A 113 -25.47 36.01 -44.69
CA SER A 113 -24.30 36.13 -43.84
C SER A 113 -23.10 36.70 -44.60
N SER A 114 -22.26 37.40 -43.86
CA SER A 114 -21.01 38.01 -44.36
C SER A 114 -19.87 37.64 -43.45
N VAL A 115 -18.64 37.68 -43.98
CA VAL A 115 -17.44 37.37 -43.19
C VAL A 115 -16.57 38.62 -43.11
N ALA A 116 -16.36 39.11 -41.89
CA ALA A 116 -15.36 40.14 -41.61
C ALA A 116 -13.97 39.52 -41.61
N VAL A 117 -13.09 40.02 -42.48
CA VAL A 117 -11.67 39.68 -42.51
C VAL A 117 -10.92 40.77 -41.74
N ALA A 118 -10.58 40.48 -40.49
CA ALA A 118 -9.89 41.42 -39.61
C ALA A 118 -8.49 41.81 -40.14
N PRO A 119 -7.95 42.98 -39.78
CA PRO A 119 -6.61 43.42 -40.19
C PRO A 119 -5.55 42.33 -39.96
N SER A 120 -4.69 42.11 -40.96
CA SER A 120 -3.62 41.10 -40.95
C SER A 120 -4.09 39.64 -40.79
N SER A 121 -5.39 39.36 -40.84
CA SER A 121 -5.91 38.00 -40.74
C SER A 121 -6.09 37.34 -42.11
N VAL A 122 -6.11 36.00 -42.10
CA VAL A 122 -6.48 35.17 -43.24
C VAL A 122 -7.75 34.41 -42.90
N LYS A 123 -8.67 34.31 -43.85
CA LYS A 123 -9.91 33.54 -43.74
C LYS A 123 -10.04 32.59 -44.93
N ILE A 124 -10.63 31.43 -44.69
CA ILE A 124 -11.10 30.54 -45.75
C ILE A 124 -12.62 30.62 -45.72
N VAL A 125 -13.21 31.06 -46.81
CA VAL A 125 -14.66 31.28 -46.89
C VAL A 125 -15.29 30.49 -48.02
N PHE A 126 -16.56 30.14 -47.84
CA PHE A 126 -17.39 29.52 -48.85
C PHE A 126 -18.54 30.48 -49.21
N ALA A 127 -18.56 30.93 -50.45
CA ALA A 127 -19.69 31.64 -51.05
C ALA A 127 -20.73 30.59 -51.49
N SER A 128 -21.75 30.40 -50.66
CA SER A 128 -22.74 29.33 -50.82
C SER A 128 -23.92 29.76 -51.70
N ALA A 129 -24.68 28.80 -52.22
CA ALA A 129 -26.02 29.02 -52.81
C ALA A 129 -27.11 28.36 -51.97
N ASN A 130 -26.99 28.48 -50.65
CA ASN A 130 -27.96 27.90 -49.73
C ASN A 130 -29.33 28.60 -49.77
N ASP A 131 -29.40 29.81 -50.34
CA ASP A 131 -30.64 30.55 -50.61
C ASP A 131 -30.52 31.33 -51.92
N GLY A 132 -31.60 31.40 -52.72
CA GLY A 132 -31.59 32.05 -54.03
C GLY A 132 -31.71 33.58 -54.01
N THR A 133 -32.06 34.17 -52.87
CA THR A 133 -32.20 35.64 -52.68
C THR A 133 -31.22 36.18 -51.63
N ASN A 134 -30.82 35.36 -50.66
CA ASN A 134 -29.99 35.75 -49.52
C ASN A 134 -28.90 34.71 -49.24
N PRO A 135 -28.02 34.39 -50.20
CA PRO A 135 -26.98 33.40 -50.00
C PRO A 135 -25.98 33.82 -48.90
N ASP A 136 -25.42 32.86 -48.18
CA ASP A 136 -24.46 33.09 -47.11
C ASP A 136 -23.00 33.01 -47.59
N ILE A 137 -22.15 33.90 -47.06
CA ILE A 137 -20.70 33.68 -46.97
C ILE A 137 -20.40 32.99 -45.64
N ILE A 138 -19.83 31.79 -45.71
CA ILE A 138 -19.53 30.95 -44.54
C ILE A 138 -18.02 30.97 -44.28
N ASP A 139 -17.59 31.38 -43.08
CA ASP A 139 -16.21 31.19 -42.62
C ASP A 139 -16.02 29.72 -42.21
N ILE A 140 -15.05 29.03 -42.80
CA ILE A 140 -14.75 27.63 -42.49
C ILE A 140 -14.06 27.51 -41.11
N GLY A 141 -13.50 28.61 -40.60
CA GLY A 141 -12.87 28.66 -39.29
C GLY A 141 -11.54 27.91 -39.27
N MET A 142 -10.43 28.65 -39.21
CA MET A 142 -9.14 28.09 -38.77
C MET A 142 -9.08 28.24 -37.25
N GLY A 143 -9.90 27.47 -36.53
CA GLY A 143 -10.09 27.64 -35.10
C GLY A 143 -8.81 27.37 -34.32
N ASP A 144 -8.24 28.42 -33.73
CA ASP A 144 -7.46 28.27 -32.50
C ASP A 144 -8.34 27.54 -31.48
N VAL A 145 -7.77 26.53 -30.82
CA VAL A 145 -8.34 25.97 -29.59
C VAL A 145 -8.44 27.12 -28.60
N THR A 146 -9.64 27.67 -28.42
CA THR A 146 -9.83 28.88 -27.61
C THR A 146 -9.41 28.56 -26.17
N LEU A 147 -8.41 29.30 -25.67
CA LEU A 147 -7.69 29.07 -24.41
C LEU A 147 -8.56 29.08 -23.12
N THR A 148 -9.87 29.30 -23.25
CA THR A 148 -10.80 29.52 -22.13
C THR A 148 -12.08 28.67 -22.21
N GLY A 149 -12.31 27.92 -23.29
CA GLY A 149 -13.48 27.06 -23.46
C GLY A 149 -13.24 25.60 -23.02
N THR A 150 -14.30 24.91 -22.61
CA THR A 150 -14.25 23.46 -22.42
C THR A 150 -14.09 22.78 -23.78
N GLN A 151 -13.00 22.04 -23.94
CA GLN A 151 -12.74 21.26 -25.14
C GLN A 151 -13.16 19.81 -24.93
N THR A 152 -13.94 19.26 -25.87
CA THR A 152 -14.21 17.81 -25.91
C THR A 152 -13.18 17.13 -26.80
N LEU A 153 -12.36 16.26 -26.22
CA LEU A 153 -11.36 15.48 -26.96
C LEU A 153 -11.91 14.09 -27.27
N THR A 154 -12.32 13.86 -28.52
CA THR A 154 -12.80 12.55 -28.98
C THR A 154 -11.75 11.88 -29.86
N ASN A 155 -11.39 10.63 -29.54
CA ASN A 155 -10.42 9.82 -30.30
C ASN A 155 -9.07 10.53 -30.53
N LYS A 156 -8.59 11.26 -29.51
CA LYS A 156 -7.28 11.91 -29.52
C LYS A 156 -6.32 11.16 -28.60
N THR A 157 -5.06 11.06 -29.03
CA THR A 157 -3.97 10.54 -28.21
C THR A 157 -3.24 11.70 -27.55
N LEU A 158 -3.04 11.62 -26.25
CA LEU A 158 -2.23 12.57 -25.48
C LEU A 158 -0.92 11.88 -25.10
N THR A 159 0.15 12.16 -25.82
CA THR A 159 1.45 11.49 -25.61
C THR A 159 2.18 11.98 -24.36
N SER A 160 1.99 13.24 -23.97
CA SER A 160 2.62 13.85 -22.79
C SER A 160 1.76 14.98 -22.23
N PRO A 161 0.53 14.70 -21.77
CA PRO A 161 -0.35 15.74 -21.24
C PRO A 161 0.26 16.34 -19.97
N LYS A 162 0.27 17.68 -19.89
CA LYS A 162 0.57 18.40 -18.65
C LYS A 162 -0.75 18.84 -18.02
N ILE A 163 -1.09 18.26 -16.87
CA ILE A 163 -2.28 18.62 -16.10
C ILE A 163 -1.84 19.49 -14.92
N GLY A 164 -2.41 20.70 -14.81
CA GLY A 164 -1.93 21.72 -13.87
C GLY A 164 -2.41 21.58 -12.43
N THR A 165 -3.61 21.01 -12.22
CA THR A 165 -4.26 21.01 -10.89
C THR A 165 -4.94 19.69 -10.54
N SER A 166 -5.83 19.20 -11.40
CA SER A 166 -6.70 18.07 -11.06
C SER A 166 -7.31 17.42 -12.30
N ILE A 167 -7.77 16.19 -12.11
CA ILE A 167 -8.77 15.55 -12.96
C ILE A 167 -10.08 15.64 -12.19
N ASN A 168 -11.09 16.28 -12.77
CA ASN A 168 -12.39 16.49 -12.15
C ASN A 168 -13.44 15.53 -12.74
N ASP A 169 -14.48 15.24 -11.97
CA ASP A 169 -15.66 14.51 -12.43
C ASP A 169 -16.56 15.39 -13.31
N THR A 170 -17.66 14.81 -13.80
CA THR A 170 -18.65 15.51 -14.63
C THR A 170 -19.43 16.60 -13.88
N ASN A 171 -19.42 16.59 -12.55
CA ASN A 171 -20.07 17.59 -11.70
C ASN A 171 -19.10 18.72 -11.29
N GLY A 172 -17.82 18.61 -11.68
CA GLY A 172 -16.77 19.57 -11.35
C GLY A 172 -16.04 19.30 -10.04
N ASN A 173 -16.31 18.19 -9.34
CA ASN A 173 -15.58 17.81 -8.12
C ASN A 173 -14.25 17.14 -8.47
N GLU A 174 -13.26 17.20 -7.59
CA GLU A 174 -11.97 16.55 -7.81
C GLU A 174 -12.07 15.02 -7.70
N LEU A 175 -11.61 14.31 -8.73
CA LEU A 175 -11.35 12.86 -8.68
C LEU A 175 -9.91 12.57 -8.27
N ALA A 176 -8.97 13.31 -8.86
CA ALA A 176 -7.55 13.23 -8.54
C ALA A 176 -6.93 14.63 -8.53
N LYS A 177 -6.20 14.95 -7.47
CA LYS A 177 -5.43 16.20 -7.39
C LYS A 177 -3.98 15.94 -7.75
N LEU A 178 -3.44 16.77 -8.64
CA LEU A 178 -2.05 16.74 -9.08
C LEU A 178 -1.39 18.01 -8.56
N THR A 179 -0.43 17.86 -7.65
CA THR A 179 0.26 18.99 -7.02
C THR A 179 1.71 18.98 -7.45
N ALA A 180 2.20 20.11 -7.98
CA ALA A 180 3.59 20.21 -8.39
C ALA A 180 4.52 20.28 -7.18
N THR A 181 5.57 19.46 -7.21
CA THR A 181 6.70 19.56 -6.27
C THR A 181 7.90 20.14 -7.02
N SER A 182 8.50 21.21 -6.52
CA SER A 182 9.52 22.01 -7.23
C SER A 182 10.76 21.23 -7.69
N SER A 183 11.05 20.08 -7.08
CA SER A 183 12.13 19.18 -7.47
C SER A 183 11.71 17.72 -7.24
N ALA A 184 10.56 17.33 -7.81
CA ALA A 184 10.09 15.95 -7.75
C ALA A 184 11.14 15.01 -8.38
N VAL A 185 11.52 13.95 -7.65
CA VAL A 185 12.43 12.88 -8.11
C VAL A 185 11.71 11.54 -8.23
N ASN A 186 10.63 11.38 -7.45
CA ASN A 186 9.87 10.14 -7.33
C ASN A 186 8.40 10.41 -7.64
N GLU A 187 7.74 9.44 -8.28
CA GLU A 187 6.38 9.54 -8.75
C GLU A 187 5.65 8.20 -8.73
N PHE A 188 4.34 8.25 -8.95
CA PHE A 188 3.56 7.06 -9.24
C PHE A 188 3.59 6.72 -10.73
N THR A 189 3.89 5.47 -11.05
CA THR A 189 3.63 4.89 -12.36
C THR A 189 2.39 4.00 -12.28
N ILE A 190 1.41 4.28 -13.16
CA ILE A 190 0.19 3.49 -13.36
C ILE A 190 0.33 2.77 -14.69
N ALA A 191 0.32 1.44 -14.68
CA ALA A 191 0.51 0.62 -15.88
C ALA A 191 -0.64 -0.37 -16.08
N ASN A 192 -1.02 -0.58 -17.35
CA ASN A 192 -1.91 -1.68 -17.72
C ASN A 192 -1.15 -3.01 -17.71
N ALA A 193 -1.90 -4.09 -17.89
CA ALA A 193 -1.34 -5.42 -17.95
C ALA A 193 -1.94 -6.21 -19.12
N ALA A 194 -1.14 -7.10 -19.70
CA ALA A 194 -1.62 -8.10 -20.64
C ALA A 194 -2.42 -9.18 -19.91
N THR A 195 -3.27 -9.93 -20.63
CA THR A 195 -4.06 -11.03 -20.06
C THR A 195 -3.20 -11.98 -19.22
N GLY A 196 -3.64 -12.22 -17.98
CA GLY A 196 -2.93 -13.08 -17.01
C GLY A 196 -1.95 -12.35 -16.10
N ASN A 197 -1.76 -11.04 -16.26
CA ASN A 197 -0.99 -10.19 -15.37
C ASN A 197 -1.88 -9.13 -14.72
N ASP A 198 -1.46 -8.59 -13.58
CA ASP A 198 -2.18 -7.57 -12.85
C ASP A 198 -1.75 -6.15 -13.27
N PRO A 199 -2.66 -5.19 -13.44
CA PRO A 199 -2.32 -3.77 -13.54
C PRO A 199 -1.60 -3.31 -12.27
N THR A 200 -0.66 -2.37 -12.40
CA THR A 200 0.18 -1.95 -11.27
C THR A 200 0.06 -0.46 -10.97
N LEU A 201 0.05 -0.14 -9.69
CA LEU A 201 0.41 1.17 -9.16
C LEU A 201 1.76 1.01 -8.44
N SER A 202 2.78 1.70 -8.92
CA SER A 202 4.16 1.52 -8.45
C SER A 202 4.83 2.87 -8.16
N ALA A 203 5.78 2.88 -7.23
CA ALA A 203 6.70 4.01 -7.07
C ALA A 203 7.84 3.86 -8.08
N THR A 204 8.09 4.93 -8.83
CA THR A 204 9.23 5.05 -9.76
C THR A 204 9.96 6.36 -9.47
N GLY A 205 11.17 6.50 -9.99
CA GLY A 205 11.96 7.71 -9.79
C GLY A 205 13.46 7.48 -9.88
N GLY A 206 14.21 8.50 -9.48
CA GLY A 206 15.67 8.44 -9.41
C GLY A 206 16.22 7.77 -8.16
N ASP A 207 15.46 7.72 -7.06
CA ASP A 207 15.91 7.13 -5.81
C ASP A 207 15.85 5.59 -5.83
N THR A 208 16.70 4.95 -5.03
CA THR A 208 16.81 3.48 -5.01
C THR A 208 15.71 2.80 -4.20
N ASN A 209 15.27 3.42 -3.10
CA ASN A 209 14.23 2.89 -2.22
C ASN A 209 13.14 3.95 -2.08
N ILE A 210 11.93 3.65 -2.54
CA ILE A 210 10.81 4.59 -2.56
C ILE A 210 9.58 3.87 -2.01
N ASP A 211 9.09 4.35 -0.87
CA ASP A 211 7.87 3.84 -0.26
C ASP A 211 6.62 4.37 -0.98
N ILE A 212 5.54 3.59 -0.98
CA ILE A 212 4.20 4.07 -1.33
C ILE A 212 3.43 4.34 -0.03
N ALA A 213 3.25 5.62 0.28
CA ALA A 213 2.43 6.02 1.42
C ALA A 213 0.93 6.08 1.05
N ILE A 214 0.12 5.24 1.69
CA ILE A 214 -1.36 5.30 1.60
C ILE A 214 -1.89 5.80 2.94
N VAL A 215 -2.32 7.07 2.97
CA VAL A 215 -2.64 7.78 4.20
C VAL A 215 -4.12 8.15 4.25
N PRO A 216 -4.94 7.47 5.05
CA PRO A 216 -6.31 7.91 5.29
C PRO A 216 -6.34 9.20 6.13
N LYS A 217 -7.44 9.95 6.05
CA LYS A 217 -7.61 11.21 6.79
C LYS A 217 -8.39 10.98 8.09
N GLY A 218 -7.88 11.50 9.20
CA GLY A 218 -8.57 11.44 10.50
C GLY A 218 -8.64 10.01 11.02
N SER A 219 -9.83 9.53 11.36
CA SER A 219 -10.07 8.15 11.80
C SER A 219 -10.34 7.17 10.65
N GLY A 220 -10.13 7.58 9.40
CA GLY A 220 -10.35 6.68 8.26
C GLY A 220 -9.32 5.54 8.22
N GLU A 221 -9.69 4.45 7.56
CA GLU A 221 -8.86 3.26 7.39
C GLU A 221 -8.40 3.08 5.94
N THR A 222 -7.30 2.35 5.74
CA THR A 222 -6.95 1.80 4.43
C THR A 222 -7.75 0.52 4.20
N VAL A 223 -8.59 0.49 3.18
CA VAL A 223 -9.52 -0.61 2.91
C VAL A 223 -9.04 -1.43 1.73
N PHE A 224 -9.02 -2.76 1.89
CA PHE A 224 -8.68 -3.73 0.84
C PHE A 224 -9.85 -4.68 0.57
N GLY A 225 -10.03 -5.08 -0.69
CA GLY A 225 -11.04 -6.06 -1.12
C GLY A 225 -12.20 -5.48 -1.93
N THR A 226 -13.15 -6.36 -2.27
CA THR A 226 -14.29 -6.04 -3.15
C THR A 226 -15.63 -5.95 -2.42
N GLY A 227 -15.65 -6.26 -1.12
CA GLY A 227 -16.88 -6.37 -0.32
C GLY A 227 -17.72 -7.63 -0.57
N SER A 228 -17.35 -8.46 -1.56
CA SER A 228 -18.07 -9.71 -1.87
C SER A 228 -17.30 -10.99 -1.51
N ALA A 229 -15.99 -10.88 -1.28
CA ALA A 229 -15.11 -11.99 -0.93
C ALA A 229 -14.06 -11.52 0.09
N ALA A 230 -13.42 -12.46 0.78
CA ALA A 230 -12.30 -12.15 1.65
C ALA A 230 -11.18 -11.47 0.85
N ALA A 231 -10.65 -10.37 1.36
CA ALA A 231 -9.46 -9.74 0.79
C ALA A 231 -8.24 -10.59 1.13
N ALA A 232 -7.45 -10.93 0.11
CA ALA A 232 -6.12 -11.51 0.32
C ALA A 232 -5.08 -10.40 0.14
N ILE A 233 -4.18 -10.28 1.10
CA ILE A 233 -2.97 -9.46 0.99
C ILE A 233 -1.81 -10.45 0.84
N THR A 234 -1.08 -10.34 -0.27
CA THR A 234 0.02 -11.24 -0.60
C THR A 234 1.23 -10.45 -1.06
N THR A 235 2.40 -11.07 -0.91
CA THR A 235 3.66 -10.59 -1.48
C THR A 235 3.79 -11.02 -2.94
N SER A 236 4.69 -10.35 -3.66
CA SER A 236 5.11 -10.78 -4.99
C SER A 236 6.19 -11.86 -4.88
N GLY A 237 5.94 -13.02 -5.49
CA GLY A 237 6.87 -14.15 -5.46
C GLY A 237 6.95 -14.85 -4.10
N THR A 238 8.11 -15.44 -3.81
CA THR A 238 8.39 -16.26 -2.62
C THR A 238 9.00 -15.40 -1.51
N GLN A 239 8.22 -14.45 -1.00
CA GLN A 239 8.67 -13.46 -0.02
C GLN A 239 7.72 -13.40 1.19
N ASP A 240 8.24 -13.08 2.37
CA ASP A 240 7.46 -12.94 3.60
C ASP A 240 6.54 -11.73 3.57
N LEU A 241 5.35 -11.84 4.20
CA LEU A 241 4.52 -10.67 4.51
C LEU A 241 4.86 -10.18 5.92
N VAL A 242 5.39 -8.96 6.01
CA VAL A 242 5.77 -8.32 7.28
C VAL A 242 4.81 -7.17 7.57
N LEU A 243 4.21 -7.18 8.76
CA LEU A 243 3.48 -6.08 9.35
C LEU A 243 4.34 -5.47 10.45
N ASP A 244 4.80 -4.24 10.26
CA ASP A 244 5.58 -3.49 11.23
C ASP A 244 4.97 -2.11 11.48
N THR A 245 5.45 -1.46 12.52
CA THR A 245 5.14 -0.05 12.76
C THR A 245 6.41 0.73 12.54
N ASN A 246 6.44 1.80 11.75
CA ASN A 246 7.67 2.54 11.40
C ASN A 246 8.73 1.70 10.63
N SER A 247 9.27 2.23 9.53
CA SER A 247 10.33 1.59 8.73
C SER A 247 11.72 1.62 9.40
N GLY A 248 11.78 1.68 10.73
CA GLY A 248 12.98 1.93 11.52
C GLY A 248 13.46 0.74 12.37
N THR A 249 14.56 0.94 13.10
CA THR A 249 15.30 -0.11 13.83
C THR A 249 14.73 -0.49 15.20
N ASN A 250 13.51 -0.04 15.54
CA ASN A 250 12.98 -0.16 16.91
C ASN A 250 11.50 -0.57 16.95
N SER A 251 11.04 -1.30 15.94
CA SER A 251 9.66 -1.81 15.87
C SER A 251 9.56 -3.29 16.21
N GLY A 252 8.42 -3.68 16.80
CA GLY A 252 7.99 -5.07 16.74
C GLY A 252 7.32 -5.36 15.40
N ASN A 253 7.32 -6.63 14.99
CA ASN A 253 6.68 -7.05 13.75
C ASN A 253 5.83 -8.31 13.91
N ILE A 254 4.93 -8.49 12.96
CA ILE A 254 4.26 -9.76 12.70
C ILE A 254 4.70 -10.20 11.31
N THR A 255 5.37 -11.35 11.23
CA THR A 255 5.91 -11.88 9.98
C THR A 255 5.19 -13.18 9.65
N ILE A 256 4.52 -13.22 8.49
CA ILE A 256 4.05 -14.46 7.88
C ILE A 256 5.14 -14.92 6.93
N THR A 257 5.83 -16.00 7.32
CA THR A 257 7.02 -16.49 6.61
C THR A 257 6.60 -17.31 5.40
N ASP A 258 7.26 -17.10 4.26
CA ASP A 258 7.11 -17.95 3.07
C ASP A 258 7.80 -19.32 3.26
N GLY A 259 7.41 -20.31 2.45
CA GLY A 259 8.05 -21.62 2.38
C GLY A 259 7.49 -22.66 3.35
N ALA A 260 8.25 -23.75 3.55
CA ALA A 260 7.82 -24.89 4.35
C ALA A 260 7.61 -24.50 5.83
N ASN A 261 6.48 -24.94 6.40
CA ASN A 261 5.93 -24.62 7.73
C ASN A 261 5.18 -23.28 7.84
N GLY A 262 5.53 -22.25 7.07
CA GLY A 262 4.71 -21.02 6.94
C GLY A 262 4.40 -20.31 8.27
N ASN A 263 5.38 -20.26 9.18
CA ASN A 263 5.18 -19.77 10.54
C ASN A 263 4.72 -18.30 10.56
N ILE A 264 3.80 -17.99 11.48
CA ILE A 264 3.48 -16.61 11.86
C ILE A 264 4.29 -16.27 13.12
N THR A 265 5.26 -15.39 12.95
CA THR A 265 6.11 -14.94 14.05
C THR A 265 5.64 -13.57 14.54
N ILE A 266 5.30 -13.46 15.82
CA ILE A 266 5.01 -12.19 16.48
C ILE A 266 6.24 -11.83 17.32
N SER A 267 6.97 -10.79 16.90
CA SER A 267 8.23 -10.37 17.52
C SER A 267 8.07 -8.98 18.13
N PRO A 268 7.73 -8.86 19.43
CA PRO A 268 7.81 -7.58 20.12
C PRO A 268 9.26 -7.07 20.17
N ASN A 269 9.44 -5.75 20.22
CA ASN A 269 10.74 -5.13 20.46
C ASN A 269 10.92 -4.81 21.96
N GLY A 270 12.15 -4.92 22.47
CA GLY A 270 12.49 -4.61 23.86
C GLY A 270 11.77 -5.52 24.86
N THR A 271 11.13 -4.93 25.87
CA THR A 271 10.36 -5.65 26.91
C THR A 271 8.90 -5.89 26.51
N GLY A 272 8.54 -5.66 25.25
CA GLY A 272 7.19 -5.93 24.76
C GLY A 272 6.84 -7.41 24.84
N VAL A 273 5.54 -7.72 24.93
CA VAL A 273 5.02 -9.09 24.93
C VAL A 273 3.91 -9.21 23.89
N ALA A 274 3.80 -10.38 23.27
CA ALA A 274 2.64 -10.70 22.45
C ALA A 274 1.43 -10.92 23.37
N GLN A 275 0.31 -10.24 23.10
CA GLN A 275 -0.89 -10.29 23.93
C GLN A 275 -2.09 -10.75 23.11
N ALA A 276 -3.04 -11.40 23.78
CA ALA A 276 -4.35 -11.72 23.24
C ALA A 276 -5.43 -11.14 24.16
N VAL A 277 -6.61 -10.94 23.60
CA VAL A 277 -7.81 -10.51 24.33
C VAL A 277 -8.78 -11.68 24.37
N ASP A 278 -9.28 -12.03 25.55
CA ASP A 278 -10.27 -13.10 25.70
C ASP A 278 -11.70 -12.62 25.37
N GLY A 279 -12.68 -13.54 25.43
CA GLY A 279 -14.09 -13.21 25.18
C GLY A 279 -14.73 -12.27 26.21
N GLY A 280 -14.05 -12.02 27.34
CA GLY A 280 -14.43 -11.06 28.37
C GLY A 280 -13.73 -9.71 28.24
N ASP A 281 -13.01 -9.47 27.14
CA ASP A 281 -12.22 -8.25 26.88
C ASP A 281 -11.00 -8.09 27.81
N ASN A 282 -10.54 -9.18 28.44
CA ASN A 282 -9.31 -9.15 29.23
C ASN A 282 -8.09 -9.32 28.32
N THR A 283 -7.15 -8.39 28.39
CA THR A 283 -5.87 -8.49 27.68
C THR A 283 -4.83 -9.17 28.55
N ALA A 284 -4.18 -10.22 28.04
CA ALA A 284 -3.08 -10.91 28.73
C ALA A 284 -2.00 -11.37 27.74
N ALA A 285 -0.80 -11.64 28.25
CA ALA A 285 0.26 -12.24 27.44
C ALA A 285 -0.16 -13.62 26.91
N ILE A 286 0.20 -13.91 25.66
CA ILE A 286 0.03 -15.25 25.09
C ILE A 286 0.96 -16.20 25.85
N LYS A 287 0.40 -17.24 26.48
CA LYS A 287 1.21 -18.25 27.17
C LYS A 287 1.95 -19.12 26.16
N ILE A 288 3.26 -19.21 26.32
CA ILE A 288 4.15 -20.11 25.59
C ILE A 288 4.61 -21.17 26.57
N ALA A 289 4.63 -22.44 26.14
CA ALA A 289 5.11 -23.54 26.95
C ALA A 289 6.57 -23.30 27.38
N GLY A 290 6.94 -23.77 28.57
CA GLY A 290 8.24 -23.47 29.15
C GLY A 290 8.40 -23.95 30.58
N LYS A 291 9.38 -23.37 31.29
CA LYS A 291 9.70 -23.79 32.65
C LYS A 291 8.66 -23.28 33.65
N GLU A 292 8.06 -24.20 34.39
CA GLU A 292 7.02 -23.97 35.39
C GLU A 292 7.47 -24.47 36.77
N THR A 293 6.75 -24.09 37.83
CA THR A 293 7.12 -24.45 39.21
C THR A 293 5.95 -24.93 40.05
N ILE A 294 6.19 -25.94 40.90
CA ILE A 294 5.28 -26.39 41.96
C ILE A 294 5.97 -26.24 43.32
N TRP A 295 5.28 -25.66 44.30
CA TRP A 295 5.74 -25.62 45.69
C TRP A 295 5.20 -26.83 46.46
N ILE A 296 6.10 -27.59 47.08
CA ILE A 296 5.78 -28.73 47.95
C ILE A 296 6.19 -28.36 49.39
N PRO A 297 5.25 -28.01 50.27
CA PRO A 297 5.58 -27.70 51.66
C PRO A 297 5.92 -28.98 52.43
N ALA A 298 6.70 -28.85 53.51
CA ALA A 298 7.02 -29.96 54.42
C ALA A 298 5.77 -30.68 54.98
N LEU A 299 4.66 -29.96 55.15
CA LEU A 299 3.36 -30.54 55.54
C LEU A 299 2.81 -31.56 54.53
N ALA A 300 3.13 -31.42 53.25
CA ALA A 300 2.72 -32.34 52.20
C ALA A 300 3.68 -33.54 52.05
N MET A 301 4.75 -33.56 52.84
CA MET A 301 5.73 -34.63 52.88
C MET A 301 5.48 -35.52 54.10
N TYR A 302 5.82 -36.80 54.00
CA TYR A 302 5.71 -37.76 55.08
C TYR A 302 7.06 -38.46 55.30
N PRO A 303 7.53 -38.55 56.57
CA PRO A 303 8.75 -39.29 56.88
C PRO A 303 8.66 -40.76 56.52
N ASN A 304 9.79 -41.33 56.11
CA ASN A 304 9.90 -42.78 55.93
C ASN A 304 9.76 -43.50 57.29
N THR A 305 9.22 -44.72 57.29
CA THR A 305 9.14 -45.53 58.53
C THR A 305 10.52 -45.93 59.05
N THR A 306 11.52 -46.04 58.17
CA THR A 306 12.91 -46.33 58.52
C THR A 306 13.75 -45.15 58.06
N ASN A 307 14.59 -44.62 58.97
CA ASN A 307 15.43 -43.44 58.74
C ASN A 307 14.61 -42.26 58.17
N GLY A 308 13.50 -41.95 58.83
CA GLY A 308 12.64 -40.84 58.44
C GLY A 308 12.84 -39.64 59.34
N ALA A 309 12.79 -38.45 58.74
CA ALA A 309 12.88 -37.18 59.47
C ALA A 309 11.76 -37.01 60.51
N GLU A 310 11.96 -36.15 61.51
CA GLU A 310 10.93 -35.86 62.51
C GLU A 310 9.99 -34.73 62.04
N ALA A 311 8.68 -35.00 61.97
CA ALA A 311 7.71 -33.96 61.68
C ALA A 311 7.44 -33.07 62.90
N ALA A 312 7.71 -31.77 62.77
CA ALA A 312 7.52 -30.82 63.86
C ALA A 312 6.67 -29.59 63.46
N GLN A 313 6.04 -29.00 64.48
CA GLN A 313 5.40 -27.70 64.44
C GLN A 313 6.07 -26.84 65.50
N VAL A 314 6.69 -25.75 65.09
CA VAL A 314 7.57 -24.96 65.97
C VAL A 314 7.07 -23.52 66.02
N GLU A 315 6.72 -23.08 67.23
CA GLU A 315 6.44 -21.67 67.53
C GLU A 315 7.76 -20.91 67.65
N LEU A 316 7.96 -19.89 66.81
CA LEU A 316 9.13 -19.01 66.88
C LEU A 316 8.85 -17.85 67.84
N SER A 317 9.88 -17.35 68.51
CA SER A 317 9.75 -16.34 69.57
C SER A 317 9.12 -15.01 69.14
N ASN A 318 9.28 -14.61 67.88
CA ASN A 318 8.75 -13.35 67.31
C ASN A 318 8.24 -13.53 65.86
N GLY A 319 7.99 -14.77 65.42
CA GLY A 319 7.81 -15.11 64.00
C GLY A 319 6.59 -16.00 63.73
N PRO A 320 6.37 -16.39 62.45
CA PRO A 320 5.34 -17.35 62.11
C PRO A 320 5.64 -18.69 62.76
N GLU A 321 4.58 -19.44 63.07
CA GLU A 321 4.72 -20.85 63.42
C GLU A 321 5.05 -21.66 62.16
N ILE A 322 6.09 -22.49 62.24
CA ILE A 322 6.60 -23.24 61.09
C ILE A 322 6.25 -24.72 61.19
N LYS A 323 5.88 -25.31 60.05
CA LYS A 323 5.75 -26.76 59.86
C LYS A 323 7.00 -27.24 59.15
N VAL A 324 7.74 -28.13 59.79
CA VAL A 324 9.04 -28.59 59.31
C VAL A 324 9.16 -30.11 59.39
N LEU A 325 10.09 -30.64 58.62
CA LEU A 325 10.67 -31.95 58.85
C LEU A 325 12.11 -31.74 59.33
N ASP A 326 12.42 -32.17 60.54
CA ASP A 326 13.73 -32.06 61.16
C ASP A 326 14.56 -33.29 60.77
N PHE A 327 15.56 -33.10 59.91
CA PHE A 327 16.50 -34.15 59.47
C PHE A 327 17.73 -34.16 60.37
N ASP A 328 17.98 -35.29 61.02
CA ASP A 328 19.07 -35.54 61.96
C ASP A 328 20.46 -35.25 61.33
N LYS A 329 21.42 -34.89 62.19
CA LYS A 329 22.78 -34.56 61.78
C LYS A 329 23.74 -35.74 61.66
N ASP A 330 23.41 -36.87 62.29
CA ASP A 330 24.32 -38.03 62.41
C ASP A 330 23.97 -39.16 61.44
N SER A 331 22.76 -39.16 60.86
CA SER A 331 22.30 -40.20 59.92
C SER A 331 21.52 -39.63 58.75
N ASP A 332 21.69 -40.23 57.57
CA ASP A 332 20.86 -39.89 56.41
C ASP A 332 19.39 -40.21 56.71
N GLU A 333 18.56 -39.18 56.70
CA GLU A 333 17.12 -39.29 56.88
C GLU A 333 16.37 -38.92 55.62
N ASN A 334 15.14 -39.42 55.51
CA ASN A 334 14.34 -39.37 54.29
C ASN A 334 12.92 -38.90 54.57
N ALA A 335 12.35 -38.19 53.61
CA ALA A 335 10.92 -37.97 53.54
C ALA A 335 10.44 -38.12 52.10
N GLN A 336 9.18 -38.48 51.94
CA GLN A 336 8.56 -38.70 50.65
C GLN A 336 7.36 -37.80 50.43
N PHE A 337 7.09 -37.53 49.17
CA PHE A 337 5.87 -36.89 48.70
C PHE A 337 5.60 -37.36 47.27
N ALA A 338 4.46 -36.99 46.70
CA ALA A 338 4.16 -37.35 45.33
C ALA A 338 3.37 -36.27 44.60
N VAL A 339 3.56 -36.21 43.29
CA VAL A 339 2.98 -35.20 42.39
C VAL A 339 2.37 -35.93 41.20
N ALA A 340 1.13 -35.58 40.86
CA ALA A 340 0.58 -35.82 39.53
C ALA A 340 0.84 -34.56 38.70
N PHE A 341 1.77 -34.64 37.74
CA PHE A 341 2.13 -33.49 36.92
C PHE A 341 0.99 -33.09 35.98
N PRO A 342 0.88 -31.80 35.60
CA PRO A 342 -0.08 -31.38 34.59
C PRO A 342 0.20 -32.08 33.25
N LYS A 343 -0.84 -32.27 32.45
CA LYS A 343 -0.72 -32.94 31.13
C LYS A 343 0.21 -32.20 30.18
N SER A 344 0.37 -30.90 30.38
CA SER A 344 1.29 -30.05 29.62
C SER A 344 2.77 -30.28 29.94
N TRP A 345 3.13 -31.06 30.97
CA TRP A 345 4.54 -31.40 31.24
C TRP A 345 5.13 -32.27 30.13
N ASN A 346 6.33 -31.94 29.68
CA ASN A 346 7.03 -32.62 28.59
C ASN A 346 7.65 -33.98 28.96
N GLU A 347 7.30 -34.54 30.13
CA GLU A 347 7.80 -35.82 30.65
C GLU A 347 9.34 -35.88 30.86
N GLY A 348 10.01 -34.73 30.75
CA GLY A 348 11.46 -34.60 30.84
C GLY A 348 11.98 -34.59 32.28
N THR A 349 13.28 -34.33 32.45
CA THR A 349 13.86 -34.20 33.80
C THR A 349 13.29 -33.00 34.55
N ILE A 350 13.29 -33.10 35.88
CA ILE A 350 12.95 -31.99 36.78
C ILE A 350 14.21 -31.44 37.46
N THR A 351 14.10 -30.28 38.08
CA THR A 351 15.10 -29.77 39.03
C THR A 351 14.39 -29.26 40.28
N PHE A 352 15.12 -28.98 41.35
CA PHE A 352 14.51 -28.46 42.57
C PHE A 352 15.39 -27.47 43.33
N GLN A 353 14.76 -26.73 44.25
CA GLN A 353 15.41 -25.96 45.30
C GLN A 353 14.80 -26.35 46.65
N ALA A 354 15.64 -26.63 47.64
CA ALA A 354 15.19 -26.84 49.01
C ALA A 354 15.22 -25.53 49.81
N PHE A 355 14.20 -25.36 50.65
CA PHE A 355 14.05 -24.26 51.58
C PHE A 355 14.06 -24.86 52.98
N PHE A 356 15.02 -24.47 53.80
CA PHE A 356 15.22 -25.06 55.11
C PHE A 356 15.72 -24.02 56.10
N THR A 357 15.84 -24.43 57.36
CA THR A 357 16.46 -23.64 58.41
C THR A 357 17.13 -24.56 59.43
N ALA A 358 17.78 -24.00 60.45
CA ALA A 358 18.32 -24.74 61.57
C ALA A 358 18.16 -23.91 62.85
N THR A 359 17.92 -24.58 63.98
CA THR A 359 17.95 -23.92 65.30
C THR A 359 19.36 -23.99 65.87
N SER A 360 20.31 -23.45 65.11
CA SER A 360 21.74 -23.51 65.39
C SER A 360 22.43 -22.21 64.99
N THR A 361 23.63 -21.98 65.50
CA THR A 361 24.55 -20.92 65.01
C THR A 361 25.72 -21.50 64.21
N ASP A 362 25.69 -22.81 63.93
CA ASP A 362 26.67 -23.48 63.08
C ASP A 362 26.53 -23.02 61.62
N THR A 363 27.63 -22.73 60.96
CA THR A 363 27.65 -22.28 59.55
C THR A 363 27.97 -23.42 58.59
N GLY A 364 27.81 -24.67 59.02
CA GLY A 364 27.99 -25.84 58.17
C GLY A 364 26.98 -25.87 57.02
N THR A 365 27.25 -26.73 56.05
CA THR A 365 26.42 -26.94 54.87
C THR A 365 25.40 -28.04 55.10
N VAL A 366 24.25 -27.96 54.42
CA VAL A 366 23.30 -29.06 54.28
C VAL A 366 23.24 -29.51 52.83
N SER A 367 23.37 -30.82 52.60
CA SER A 367 23.22 -31.44 51.29
C SER A 367 21.83 -32.07 51.19
N TRP A 368 21.05 -31.63 50.21
CA TRP A 368 19.70 -32.11 49.97
C TRP A 368 19.68 -32.90 48.68
N ASP A 369 19.41 -34.19 48.77
CA ASP A 369 19.31 -35.10 47.64
C ASP A 369 17.87 -35.37 47.27
N LEU A 370 17.53 -35.33 45.98
CA LEU A 370 16.20 -35.71 45.50
C LEU A 370 16.29 -36.86 44.50
N ALA A 371 15.53 -37.92 44.76
CA ALA A 371 15.29 -39.03 43.82
C ALA A 371 13.79 -39.14 43.51
N ALA A 372 13.46 -39.67 42.33
CA ALA A 372 12.07 -39.77 41.88
C ALA A 372 11.78 -41.05 41.08
N VAL A 373 10.52 -41.49 41.11
CA VAL A 373 9.99 -42.61 40.30
C VAL A 373 8.55 -42.33 39.90
N ALA A 374 8.24 -42.52 38.62
CA ALA A 374 6.90 -42.45 38.07
C ALA A 374 6.26 -43.84 38.08
N LEU A 375 4.98 -43.89 38.45
CA LEU A 375 4.20 -45.11 38.54
C LEU A 375 2.97 -44.98 37.65
N ALA A 376 2.92 -45.83 36.64
CA ALA A 376 1.84 -45.88 35.65
C ALA A 376 0.53 -46.43 36.21
N ASP A 377 -0.59 -46.11 35.54
CA ASP A 377 -1.84 -46.84 35.75
C ASP A 377 -1.65 -48.34 35.46
N ASN A 378 -2.10 -49.20 36.37
CA ASN A 378 -1.83 -50.65 36.38
C ASN A 378 -0.34 -51.04 36.46
N GLY A 379 0.55 -50.12 36.83
CA GLY A 379 1.97 -50.35 37.07
C GLY A 379 2.27 -50.95 38.45
N ASP A 380 3.49 -51.48 38.63
CA ASP A 380 3.95 -51.97 39.94
C ASP A 380 4.36 -50.80 40.84
N LEU A 381 3.64 -50.62 41.96
CA LEU A 381 3.96 -49.59 42.95
C LEU A 381 5.24 -49.89 43.75
N ASN A 382 5.80 -51.10 43.62
CA ASN A 382 7.07 -51.49 44.23
C ASN A 382 8.25 -51.27 43.27
N THR A 383 8.30 -50.09 42.63
CA THR A 383 9.40 -49.70 41.74
C THR A 383 10.40 -48.82 42.51
N ALA A 384 11.69 -49.08 42.32
CA ALA A 384 12.75 -48.33 43.00
C ALA A 384 12.85 -46.88 42.49
N PHE A 385 13.24 -45.97 43.39
CA PHE A 385 13.60 -44.60 43.02
C PHE A 385 14.81 -44.58 42.07
N GLY A 386 14.86 -43.55 41.23
CA GLY A 386 16.02 -43.26 40.38
C GLY A 386 17.25 -42.81 41.17
N THR A 387 18.28 -42.36 40.43
CA THR A 387 19.49 -41.80 41.02
C THR A 387 19.17 -40.47 41.70
N ALA A 388 19.59 -40.33 42.96
CA ALA A 388 19.50 -39.08 43.71
C ALA A 388 20.42 -38.01 43.12
N VAL A 389 19.98 -36.76 43.19
CA VAL A 389 20.75 -35.59 42.72
C VAL A 389 20.62 -34.48 43.75
N ALA A 390 21.75 -33.91 44.16
CA ALA A 390 21.81 -32.72 45.02
C ALA A 390 22.18 -31.45 44.23
N PRO A 391 21.66 -30.27 44.63
CA PRO A 391 22.36 -29.01 44.36
C PRO A 391 23.65 -28.94 45.18
N THR A 392 24.51 -27.96 44.92
CA THR A 392 25.64 -27.68 45.81
C THR A 392 25.15 -27.44 47.24
N ALA A 393 25.76 -28.16 48.20
CA ALA A 393 25.40 -28.08 49.61
C ALA A 393 25.38 -26.63 50.11
N LYS A 394 24.34 -26.27 50.86
CA LYS A 394 24.03 -24.88 51.23
C LYS A 394 24.46 -24.61 52.67
N ALA A 395 25.36 -23.65 52.86
CA ALA A 395 25.78 -23.19 54.19
C ALA A 395 24.63 -22.46 54.91
N HIS A 396 24.43 -22.79 56.19
CA HIS A 396 23.57 -22.03 57.10
C HIS A 396 24.20 -20.67 57.44
N SER A 397 23.39 -19.65 57.67
CA SER A 397 23.87 -18.28 57.91
C SER A 397 24.62 -18.11 59.24
N GLY A 398 24.50 -19.07 60.16
CA GLY A 398 25.00 -18.98 61.53
C GLY A 398 24.06 -18.21 62.47
N THR A 399 22.86 -17.85 62.00
CA THR A 399 21.80 -17.26 62.84
C THR A 399 20.61 -18.22 62.90
N SER A 400 20.26 -18.63 64.11
CA SER A 400 19.18 -19.57 64.36
C SER A 400 17.87 -19.13 63.70
N ASN A 401 17.24 -20.06 62.99
CA ASN A 401 15.96 -19.90 62.29
C ASN A 401 16.00 -18.96 61.07
N ASP A 402 17.19 -18.65 60.53
CA ASP A 402 17.30 -17.98 59.23
C ASP A 402 16.88 -18.92 58.09
N LEU A 403 16.22 -18.36 57.06
CA LEU A 403 15.84 -19.09 55.87
C LEU A 403 17.05 -19.35 54.97
N ASP A 404 17.34 -20.62 54.72
CA ASP A 404 18.26 -21.05 53.70
C ASP A 404 17.51 -21.55 52.47
N VAL A 405 18.02 -21.14 51.30
CA VAL A 405 17.54 -21.61 50.00
C VAL A 405 18.74 -22.12 49.21
N THR A 406 18.64 -23.34 48.70
CA THR A 406 19.68 -23.94 47.85
C THR A 406 19.75 -23.27 46.49
N ALA A 407 20.85 -23.46 45.76
CA ALA A 407 20.83 -23.31 44.30
C ALA A 407 19.83 -24.31 43.68
N GLU A 408 19.41 -24.07 42.44
CA GLU A 408 18.67 -25.06 41.68
C GLU A 408 19.56 -26.28 41.41
N SER A 409 19.02 -27.48 41.60
CA SER A 409 19.73 -28.73 41.40
C SER A 409 20.13 -28.97 39.94
N GLY A 410 21.01 -29.94 39.73
CA GLY A 410 21.12 -30.60 38.42
C GLY A 410 19.82 -31.32 38.02
N ALA A 411 19.79 -31.81 36.78
CA ALA A 411 18.65 -32.55 36.24
C ALA A 411 18.42 -33.87 37.00
N VAL A 412 17.25 -34.02 37.60
CA VAL A 412 16.80 -35.26 38.26
C VAL A 412 16.02 -36.08 37.22
N THR A 413 16.53 -37.26 36.89
CA THR A 413 15.81 -38.21 36.05
C THR A 413 14.82 -38.99 36.90
N ILE A 414 13.55 -38.94 36.51
CA ILE A 414 12.49 -39.71 37.15
C ILE A 414 12.53 -41.14 36.60
N ALA A 415 12.72 -42.13 37.47
CA ALA A 415 12.68 -43.55 37.07
C ALA A 415 11.26 -43.98 36.66
N GLY A 416 11.10 -45.17 36.07
CA GLY A 416 9.77 -45.72 35.76
C GLY A 416 9.17 -45.35 34.39
N SER A 417 9.89 -44.57 33.57
CA SER A 417 9.45 -44.09 32.24
C SER A 417 8.21 -43.18 32.32
N PRO A 418 8.38 -41.93 32.80
CA PRO A 418 7.28 -41.00 33.02
C PRO A 418 6.38 -40.80 31.80
N SER A 419 5.08 -40.66 32.04
CA SER A 419 4.04 -40.36 31.05
C SER A 419 2.94 -39.45 31.65
N THR A 420 2.05 -38.93 30.81
CA THR A 420 0.82 -38.25 31.25
C THR A 420 -0.02 -39.09 32.23
N ASP A 421 -0.68 -38.42 33.19
CA ASP A 421 -1.61 -39.02 34.16
C ASP A 421 -0.98 -40.06 35.12
N GLU A 422 0.35 -40.03 35.30
CA GLU A 422 1.07 -40.87 36.25
C GLU A 422 1.27 -40.21 37.61
N TYR A 423 1.45 -41.04 38.65
CA TYR A 423 1.76 -40.56 39.98
C TYR A 423 3.26 -40.68 40.27
N VAL A 424 3.94 -39.54 40.38
CA VAL A 424 5.39 -39.48 40.57
C VAL A 424 5.70 -39.33 42.05
N PHE A 425 6.37 -40.33 42.62
CA PHE A 425 6.87 -40.30 43.97
C PHE A 425 8.27 -39.71 44.00
N PHE A 426 8.55 -38.96 45.05
CA PHE A 426 9.82 -38.32 45.31
C PHE A 426 10.31 -38.68 46.70
N GLN A 427 11.63 -38.83 46.84
CA GLN A 427 12.30 -38.95 48.12
C GLN A 427 13.31 -37.82 48.24
N ILE A 428 13.12 -36.97 49.25
CA ILE A 428 14.10 -35.99 49.67
C ILE A 428 14.92 -36.58 50.83
N THR A 429 16.23 -36.45 50.74
CA THR A 429 17.20 -36.99 51.70
C THR A 429 18.11 -35.87 52.14
N ARG A 430 18.44 -35.81 53.44
CA ARG A 430 19.63 -35.09 53.89
C ARG A 430 20.80 -36.08 53.82
N ASP A 431 21.77 -35.82 52.95
CA ASP A 431 23.01 -36.62 52.88
C ASP A 431 24.03 -36.02 53.85
N VAL A 432 24.14 -36.62 55.04
CA VAL A 432 25.07 -36.15 56.08
C VAL A 432 26.52 -36.48 55.74
N SER A 433 26.77 -37.31 54.73
CA SER A 433 28.12 -37.63 54.26
C SER A 433 28.70 -36.56 53.33
N ASP A 434 27.85 -35.74 52.71
CA ASP A 434 28.21 -34.60 51.86
C ASP A 434 27.83 -33.25 52.48
N ASP A 435 27.56 -33.23 53.80
CA ASP A 435 27.21 -32.02 54.54
C ASP A 435 28.01 -31.85 55.85
N THR A 436 27.95 -30.66 56.44
CA THR A 436 28.76 -30.30 57.61
C THR A 436 27.98 -29.58 58.71
N LEU A 437 26.65 -29.43 58.57
CA LEU A 437 25.82 -28.76 59.57
C LEU A 437 25.69 -29.63 60.82
N ASN A 438 26.26 -29.17 61.94
CA ASN A 438 26.20 -29.91 63.21
C ASN A 438 24.93 -29.57 64.03
N ALA A 439 23.77 -29.72 63.40
CA ALA A 439 22.43 -29.59 64.01
C ALA A 439 21.38 -30.18 63.07
N ASP A 440 20.16 -30.35 63.55
CA ASP A 440 19.05 -30.80 62.70
C ASP A 440 18.76 -29.76 61.61
N ALA A 441 18.66 -30.22 60.37
CA ALA A 441 18.25 -29.40 59.25
C ALA A 441 16.72 -29.47 59.10
N ARG A 442 16.07 -28.34 59.33
CA ARG A 442 14.61 -28.22 59.35
C ARG A 442 14.09 -27.86 57.97
N LEU A 443 13.69 -28.85 57.19
CA LEU A 443 13.12 -28.64 55.86
C LEU A 443 11.75 -27.97 55.97
N LEU A 444 11.56 -26.86 55.27
CA LEU A 444 10.28 -26.12 55.17
C LEU A 444 9.48 -26.55 53.93
N GLY A 445 10.18 -26.96 52.87
CA GLY A 445 9.61 -27.44 51.62
C GLY A 445 10.59 -27.34 50.47
N ILE A 446 10.15 -27.75 49.29
CA ILE A 446 10.92 -27.62 48.05
C ILE A 446 10.10 -26.92 46.96
N LYS A 447 10.80 -26.22 46.08
CA LYS A 447 10.26 -25.79 44.79
C LYS A 447 10.74 -26.78 43.73
N LEU A 448 9.82 -27.47 43.09
CA LEU A 448 10.07 -28.31 41.92
C LEU A 448 9.93 -27.48 40.66
N PHE A 449 10.86 -27.63 39.71
CA PHE A 449 10.79 -27.05 38.39
C PHE A 449 10.65 -28.15 37.34
N PHE A 450 9.76 -27.92 36.38
CA PHE A 450 9.47 -28.83 35.29
C PHE A 450 9.23 -28.02 34.01
N THR A 451 9.32 -28.63 32.83
CA THR A 451 9.13 -27.92 31.56
C THR A 451 7.85 -28.39 30.89
N THR A 452 6.99 -27.45 30.50
CA THR A 452 5.84 -27.75 29.66
C THR A 452 6.19 -27.65 28.18
N ASP A 453 5.54 -28.46 27.35
CA ASP A 453 5.57 -28.37 25.89
C ASP A 453 4.23 -27.96 25.28
N ALA A 454 3.18 -27.87 26.11
CA ALA A 454 1.88 -27.29 25.76
C ALA A 454 1.56 -26.06 26.63
N ALA A 455 0.70 -25.18 26.10
CA ALA A 455 0.27 -23.98 26.81
C ALA A 455 -0.70 -24.29 27.96
N ASN A 456 -1.44 -25.40 27.87
CA ASN A 456 -2.45 -25.85 28.84
C ASN A 456 -2.64 -27.38 28.75
N ASP A 457 -3.49 -27.93 29.62
CA ASP A 457 -3.77 -29.36 29.74
C ASP A 457 -4.96 -29.83 28.86
N ALA A 458 -5.31 -29.06 27.81
CA ALA A 458 -6.50 -29.31 27.00
C ALA A 458 -6.37 -30.47 25.99
#